data_AF-A0A6P8UJT7-F1
#
_entry.id   AF-A0A6P8UJT7-F1
#
_cell.length_a   1.000
_cell.length_b   1.000
_cell.length_c   1.000
_cell.angle_alpha   90.00
_cell.angle_beta   90.00
_cell.angle_gamma   90.00
#
_symmetry.space_group_name_H-M   'P 1'
#
loop_
_entity.id
_entity.type
_entity.pdbx_description
1 polymer ?
#
loop_
_entity_poly.entity_id
_entity_poly.type
_entity_poly.pdbx_seq_one_letter_code
_entity_poly.pdbx_strand_id
1 'polypeptide(L)'
;MGQLRQAFIDMVKANEGVDASNYRQDLLKKRLAQDFPQLAFHMPTKRNVCELVFAETLSKDALVDMLPDPSGTETTQSSELSQTDSDNETGRTKCPTTHEDTRTLYTVALFLKRLLSDTPGMSCPWPPTSENVNVTESQTVVPIGLYNLLSWIIGSTEEPTLDHYVNIDDDVHLKVLSVCQDIVYLASKGRKQTPKSLALGLTVRHLTGSSRIVSLLNRLGHCASWDTVLSLDTSLAQLTLVEVSHHS
;
A
#
# COMPACT_ATOMS: atom_id res chain seq x y z
N MET A 1 -20.10 1.48 -0.32
CA MET A 1 -21.57 1.31 -0.30
C MET A 1 -22.35 2.61 -0.54
N GLY A 2 -21.94 3.77 -0.03
CA GLY A 2 -22.59 5.05 -0.37
C GLY A 2 -22.67 5.33 -1.88
N GLN A 3 -21.60 4.99 -2.62
CA GLN A 3 -21.57 5.09 -4.09
C GLN A 3 -22.60 4.18 -4.79
N LEU A 4 -22.88 2.99 -4.26
CA LEU A 4 -23.86 2.06 -4.83
C LEU A 4 -25.29 2.56 -4.62
N ARG A 5 -25.58 3.10 -3.43
CA ARG A 5 -26.85 3.76 -3.13
C ARG A 5 -27.07 4.96 -4.07
N GLN A 6 -26.03 5.78 -4.27
CA GLN A 6 -26.12 6.91 -5.18
C GLN A 6 -26.39 6.47 -6.62
N ALA A 7 -25.64 5.47 -7.11
CA ALA A 7 -25.85 4.91 -8.44
C ALA A 7 -27.27 4.32 -8.61
N PHE A 8 -27.82 3.67 -7.58
CA PHE A 8 -29.21 3.19 -7.58
C PHE A 8 -30.21 4.35 -7.68
N ILE A 9 -30.04 5.40 -6.89
CA ILE A 9 -30.92 6.59 -6.93
C ILE A 9 -30.88 7.23 -8.33
N ASP A 10 -29.69 7.36 -8.90
CA ASP A 10 -29.50 7.95 -10.22
C ASP A 10 -30.15 7.10 -11.32
N MET A 11 -30.05 5.77 -11.24
CA MET A 11 -30.69 4.85 -12.19
C MET A 11 -32.22 4.80 -12.07
N VAL A 12 -32.77 4.80 -10.85
CA VAL A 12 -34.23 4.82 -10.65
C VAL A 12 -34.82 6.12 -11.17
N LYS A 13 -34.14 7.25 -10.94
CA LYS A 13 -34.55 8.55 -11.48
C LYS A 13 -34.50 8.56 -13.01
N ALA A 14 -33.48 7.94 -13.61
CA ALA A 14 -33.31 7.90 -15.07
C ALA A 14 -34.31 6.96 -15.77
N ASN A 15 -34.63 5.81 -15.19
CA ASN A 15 -35.39 4.75 -15.87
C ASN A 15 -36.86 4.68 -15.46
N GLU A 16 -37.18 5.01 -14.21
CA GLU A 16 -38.55 4.90 -13.65
C GLU A 16 -39.16 6.27 -13.36
N GLY A 17 -38.36 7.35 -13.36
CA GLY A 17 -38.81 8.71 -13.06
C GLY A 17 -39.28 8.91 -11.61
N VAL A 18 -39.01 7.94 -10.73
CA VAL A 18 -39.41 7.96 -9.31
C VAL A 18 -38.28 8.51 -8.45
N ASP A 19 -38.61 9.30 -7.42
CA ASP A 19 -37.64 9.79 -6.45
C ASP A 19 -37.30 8.72 -5.38
N ALA A 20 -36.10 8.16 -5.47
CA ALA A 20 -35.57 7.19 -4.53
C ALA A 20 -34.62 7.80 -3.47
N SER A 21 -34.58 9.13 -3.30
CA SER A 21 -33.63 9.80 -2.39
C SER A 21 -33.73 9.32 -0.93
N ASN A 22 -34.93 8.97 -0.48
CA ASN A 22 -35.21 8.46 0.87
C ASN A 22 -34.87 6.96 1.06
N TYR A 23 -34.38 6.29 0.02
CA TYR A 23 -34.12 4.85 0.06
C TYR A 23 -32.94 4.53 0.97
N ARG A 24 -33.16 3.67 1.98
CA ARG A 24 -32.14 3.27 2.96
C ARG A 24 -31.20 2.20 2.40
N GLN A 25 -29.92 2.30 2.77
CA GLN A 25 -28.89 1.34 2.33
C GLN A 25 -29.23 -0.11 2.71
N ASP A 26 -29.81 -0.33 3.89
CA ASP A 26 -30.15 -1.68 4.38
C ASP A 26 -31.31 -2.30 3.59
N LEU A 27 -32.25 -1.48 3.10
CA LEU A 27 -33.34 -1.94 2.24
C LEU A 27 -32.81 -2.32 0.85
N LEU A 28 -31.83 -1.57 0.33
CA LEU A 28 -31.16 -1.89 -0.93
C LEU A 28 -30.43 -3.22 -0.85
N LYS A 29 -29.72 -3.49 0.25
CA LYS A 29 -29.05 -4.78 0.47
C LYS A 29 -30.05 -5.94 0.51
N LYS A 30 -31.15 -5.78 1.26
CA LYS A 30 -32.20 -6.81 1.34
C LYS A 30 -32.82 -7.09 -0.03
N ARG A 31 -33.12 -6.05 -0.80
CA ARG A 31 -33.66 -6.19 -2.15
C ARG A 31 -32.67 -6.86 -3.10
N LEU A 32 -31.41 -6.43 -3.09
CA LEU A 32 -30.36 -7.04 -3.92
C LEU A 32 -30.13 -8.51 -3.55
N ALA A 33 -30.15 -8.87 -2.28
CA ALA A 33 -30.04 -10.26 -1.83
C ALA A 33 -31.28 -11.10 -2.20
N GLN A 34 -32.46 -10.47 -2.27
CA GLN A 34 -33.70 -11.13 -2.69
C GLN A 34 -33.74 -11.37 -4.21
N ASP A 35 -33.39 -10.37 -5.00
CA ASP A 35 -33.45 -10.42 -6.47
C ASP A 35 -32.24 -11.16 -7.06
N PHE A 36 -31.11 -11.19 -6.35
CA PHE A 36 -29.88 -11.91 -6.70
C PHE A 36 -29.43 -12.80 -5.54
N PRO A 37 -30.01 -14.00 -5.38
CA PRO A 37 -29.71 -14.92 -4.27
C PRO A 37 -28.23 -15.30 -4.15
N GLN A 38 -27.49 -15.23 -5.26
CA GLN A 38 -26.06 -15.45 -5.29
C GLN A 38 -25.25 -14.33 -4.62
N LEU A 39 -25.82 -13.16 -4.34
CA LEU A 39 -25.10 -12.02 -3.78
C LEU A 39 -25.20 -12.01 -2.25
N ALA A 40 -24.08 -12.31 -1.58
CA ALA A 40 -24.00 -12.33 -0.12
C ALA A 40 -23.38 -11.04 0.43
N PHE A 41 -23.99 -10.51 1.50
CA PHE A 41 -23.50 -9.35 2.25
C PHE A 41 -23.10 -9.79 3.67
N HIS A 42 -21.81 -9.73 3.99
CA HIS A 42 -21.31 -10.06 5.32
C HIS A 42 -20.90 -8.78 6.06
N MET A 43 -21.59 -8.52 7.18
CA MET A 43 -21.34 -7.36 8.03
C MET A 43 -20.75 -7.84 9.36
N PRO A 44 -19.45 -7.59 9.62
CA PRO A 44 -18.80 -8.01 10.88
C PRO A 44 -19.39 -7.27 12.08
N THR A 45 -19.42 -7.93 13.24
CA THR A 45 -19.86 -7.34 14.52
C THR A 45 -18.87 -6.34 15.10
N LYS A 46 -17.60 -6.38 14.67
CA LYS A 46 -16.53 -5.49 15.12
C LYS A 46 -16.48 -4.21 14.27
N ARG A 47 -16.43 -3.05 14.94
CA ARG A 47 -16.43 -1.72 14.31
C ARG A 47 -15.24 -1.43 13.37
N ASN A 48 -14.16 -2.21 13.47
CA ASN A 48 -12.90 -2.01 12.75
C ASN A 48 -12.72 -2.95 11.54
N VAL A 49 -13.78 -3.65 11.13
CA VAL A 49 -13.70 -4.60 10.00
C VAL A 49 -14.64 -4.14 8.89
N CYS A 50 -14.16 -4.20 7.64
CA CYS A 50 -14.91 -3.77 6.47
C CYS A 50 -16.08 -4.72 6.16
N GLU A 51 -17.17 -4.16 5.62
CA GLU A 51 -18.26 -4.95 5.04
C GLU A 51 -17.78 -5.67 3.77
N LEU A 52 -18.09 -6.97 3.67
CA LEU A 52 -17.74 -7.82 2.53
C LEU A 52 -18.98 -8.09 1.67
N VAL A 53 -18.82 -8.03 0.34
CA VAL A 53 -19.86 -8.37 -0.64
C VAL A 53 -19.26 -9.32 -1.66
N PHE A 54 -19.85 -10.50 -1.83
CA PHE A 54 -19.32 -11.55 -2.70
C PHE A 54 -20.45 -12.34 -3.38
N ALA A 55 -20.11 -13.10 -4.42
CA ALA A 55 -21.02 -14.01 -5.10
C ALA A 55 -20.82 -15.46 -4.58
N GLU A 56 -21.87 -16.13 -4.10
CA GLU A 56 -21.87 -17.47 -3.51
C GLU A 56 -21.68 -18.61 -4.55
N THR A 57 -21.08 -18.32 -5.71
CA THR A 57 -20.57 -19.35 -6.64
C THR A 57 -19.17 -19.84 -6.27
N LEU A 58 -18.61 -19.36 -5.17
CA LEU A 58 -17.40 -19.91 -4.55
C LEU A 58 -17.80 -20.98 -3.53
N SER A 59 -17.30 -22.21 -3.72
CA SER A 59 -17.40 -23.29 -2.75
C SER A 59 -17.04 -22.77 -1.35
N LYS A 60 -17.86 -23.11 -0.36
CA LYS A 60 -17.69 -22.72 1.05
C LYS A 60 -16.32 -23.15 1.61
N ASP A 61 -15.65 -24.09 0.97
CA ASP A 61 -14.30 -24.55 1.32
C ASP A 61 -13.20 -23.50 1.06
N ALA A 62 -13.43 -22.52 0.17
CA ALA A 62 -12.44 -21.49 -0.14
C ALA A 62 -12.45 -20.28 0.84
N LEU A 63 -13.46 -20.19 1.72
CA LEU A 63 -13.60 -19.07 2.65
C LEU A 63 -13.01 -19.35 4.04
N VAL A 64 -12.80 -20.62 4.40
CA VAL A 64 -12.30 -21.01 5.73
C VAL A 64 -10.80 -20.73 5.88
N ASP A 65 -10.02 -20.72 4.80
CA ASP A 65 -8.56 -20.48 4.85
C ASP A 65 -8.14 -19.01 4.95
N MET A 66 -9.08 -18.05 4.85
CA MET A 66 -8.77 -16.60 4.80
C MET A 66 -9.15 -15.84 6.08
N LEU A 67 -9.56 -16.52 7.14
CA LEU A 67 -9.84 -15.93 8.44
C LEU A 67 -9.07 -16.69 9.53
N PRO A 68 -8.26 -16.01 10.37
CA PRO A 68 -7.72 -16.64 11.56
C PRO A 68 -8.86 -16.93 12.54
N ASP A 69 -9.15 -18.20 12.78
CA ASP A 69 -10.09 -18.60 13.81
C ASP A 69 -9.50 -18.35 15.22
N PRO A 70 -10.27 -17.78 16.15
CA PRO A 70 -9.83 -17.49 17.50
C PRO A 70 -10.11 -18.69 18.40
N SER A 71 -9.13 -19.56 18.64
CA SER A 71 -9.17 -20.46 19.80
C SER A 71 -7.76 -20.90 20.20
N GLY A 72 -7.44 -20.75 21.48
CA GLY A 72 -6.16 -21.16 22.06
C GLY A 72 -5.62 -20.14 23.06
N THR A 73 -6.26 -20.11 24.22
CA THR A 73 -5.73 -19.67 25.52
C THR A 73 -4.21 -19.73 25.67
N GLU A 74 -3.58 -18.65 26.15
CA GLU A 74 -2.70 -18.69 27.32
C GLU A 74 -2.40 -17.29 27.89
N THR A 75 -2.79 -17.15 29.16
CA THR A 75 -2.17 -16.39 30.26
C THR A 75 -2.18 -14.85 30.24
N THR A 76 -3.28 -14.36 30.78
CA THR A 76 -3.46 -13.23 31.70
C THR A 76 -2.22 -12.87 32.54
N GLN A 77 -1.71 -11.65 32.39
CA GLN A 77 -1.28 -10.85 33.53
C GLN A 77 -2.04 -9.51 33.47
N SER A 78 -3.14 -9.47 34.21
CA SER A 78 -3.90 -8.27 34.49
C SER A 78 -3.08 -7.36 35.40
N SER A 79 -2.95 -6.10 35.03
CA SER A 79 -2.79 -5.02 36.01
C SER A 79 -4.01 -4.11 35.87
N GLU A 80 -4.72 -4.01 36.98
CA GLU A 80 -6.05 -3.42 37.12
C GLU A 80 -6.00 -1.90 36.91
N LEU A 81 -6.77 -1.39 35.94
CA LEU A 81 -7.05 0.03 35.81
C LEU A 81 -8.35 0.34 36.54
N SER A 82 -8.21 0.73 37.81
CA SER A 82 -9.27 1.35 38.57
C SER A 82 -9.64 2.69 37.94
N GLN A 83 -10.89 2.79 37.49
CA GLN A 83 -11.51 4.03 37.05
C GLN A 83 -11.79 4.90 38.28
N THR A 84 -11.18 6.07 38.34
CA THR A 84 -11.67 7.19 39.14
C THR A 84 -11.75 8.40 38.22
N ASP A 85 -12.98 8.88 38.03
CA ASP A 85 -13.30 10.14 37.36
C ASP A 85 -12.49 11.29 37.96
N SER A 86 -11.73 11.99 37.11
CA SER A 86 -11.39 13.40 37.31
C SER A 86 -10.99 14.02 35.97
N ASP A 87 -11.59 15.18 35.71
CA ASP A 87 -11.64 15.91 34.47
C ASP A 87 -10.26 16.35 33.92
N ASN A 88 -10.21 16.52 32.60
CA ASN A 88 -9.25 17.32 31.82
C ASN A 88 -7.74 16.98 31.97
N GLU A 89 -7.18 16.29 30.98
CA GLU A 89 -6.23 16.87 30.01
C GLU A 89 -5.91 15.84 28.92
N THR A 90 -5.89 16.29 27.67
CA THR A 90 -5.47 15.52 26.49
C THR A 90 -4.12 14.83 26.71
N GLY A 91 -4.12 13.49 26.71
CA GLY A 91 -2.94 12.64 26.76
C GLY A 91 -2.03 12.84 25.55
N ARG A 92 -1.14 13.83 25.62
CA ARG A 92 0.03 13.94 24.76
C ARG A 92 1.18 13.30 25.53
N THR A 93 1.61 12.12 25.10
CA THR A 93 2.84 11.50 25.60
C THR A 93 3.99 12.44 25.26
N LYS A 94 4.40 13.30 26.20
CA LYS A 94 5.55 14.19 26.03
C LYS A 94 6.80 13.32 26.09
N CYS A 95 7.32 12.91 24.93
CA CYS A 95 8.69 12.45 24.83
C CYS A 95 9.60 13.64 25.20
N PRO A 96 10.57 13.50 26.12
CA PRO A 96 11.47 14.58 26.48
C PRO A 96 12.54 14.75 25.39
N THR A 97 12.14 15.26 24.22
CA THR A 97 13.08 15.70 23.19
C THR A 97 13.52 17.12 23.51
N THR A 98 14.83 17.34 23.60
CA THR A 98 15.36 18.68 23.81
C THR A 98 15.20 19.53 22.55
N HIS A 99 15.27 20.85 22.70
CA HIS A 99 15.30 21.77 21.56
C HIS A 99 16.51 21.48 20.65
N GLU A 100 17.60 20.95 21.21
CA GLU A 100 18.81 20.57 20.47
C GLU A 100 18.59 19.30 19.64
N ASP A 101 17.91 18.30 20.20
CA ASP A 101 17.53 17.07 19.47
C ASP A 101 16.63 17.41 18.28
N THR A 102 15.66 18.31 18.49
CA THR A 102 14.73 18.75 17.43
C THR A 102 15.48 19.46 16.28
N ARG A 103 16.46 20.31 16.60
CA ARG A 103 17.31 20.96 15.60
C ARG A 103 18.16 19.95 14.83
N THR A 104 18.70 18.96 15.53
CA THR A 104 19.52 17.90 14.93
C THR A 104 18.68 17.08 13.95
N LEU A 105 17.50 16.62 14.37
CA LEU A 105 16.57 15.88 13.51
C LEU A 105 16.16 16.69 12.27
N TYR A 106 15.87 17.98 12.43
CA TYR A 106 15.53 18.85 11.30
C TYR A 106 16.70 19.01 10.32
N THR A 107 17.93 19.14 10.83
CA THR A 107 19.15 19.25 10.00
C THR A 107 19.40 17.97 9.22
N VAL A 108 19.26 16.80 9.86
CA VAL A 108 19.33 15.49 9.19
C VAL A 108 18.25 15.37 8.12
N ALA A 109 17.02 15.78 8.40
CA ALA A 109 15.93 15.75 7.43
C ALA A 109 16.20 16.64 6.21
N LEU A 110 16.76 17.84 6.39
CA LEU A 110 17.16 18.71 5.27
C LEU A 110 18.29 18.10 4.44
N PHE A 111 19.26 17.47 5.10
CA PHE A 111 20.35 16.77 4.41
C PHE A 111 19.84 15.62 3.55
N LEU A 112 18.99 14.75 4.10
CA LEU A 112 18.35 13.67 3.34
C LEU A 112 17.47 14.20 2.21
N LYS A 113 16.71 15.27 2.44
CA LYS A 113 15.89 15.89 1.39
C LYS A 113 16.74 16.35 0.21
N ARG A 114 17.94 16.90 0.47
CA ARG A 114 18.89 17.26 -0.59
C ARG A 114 19.37 16.00 -1.33
N LEU A 115 19.83 14.98 -0.62
CA LEU A 115 20.25 13.71 -1.22
C LEU A 115 19.17 13.10 -2.13
N LEU A 116 17.93 13.05 -1.65
CA LEU A 116 16.76 12.56 -2.37
C LEU A 116 16.43 13.41 -3.62
N SER A 117 16.72 14.71 -3.57
CA SER A 117 16.53 15.61 -4.71
C SER A 117 17.57 15.32 -5.80
N ASP A 118 18.81 15.05 -5.40
CA ASP A 118 19.95 14.80 -6.28
C ASP A 118 19.96 13.36 -6.84
N THR A 119 19.27 12.42 -6.21
CA THR A 119 19.22 11.02 -6.67
C THR A 119 18.54 10.93 -8.05
N PRO A 120 19.13 10.30 -9.06
CA PRO A 120 18.39 10.02 -10.28
C PRO A 120 17.25 9.02 -9.98
N GLY A 121 16.16 9.09 -10.75
CA GLY A 121 15.22 7.96 -10.81
C GLY A 121 15.85 6.80 -11.60
N MET A 122 15.11 5.71 -11.75
CA MET A 122 15.56 4.60 -12.60
C MET A 122 15.92 5.11 -14.01
N SER A 123 17.14 4.84 -14.44
CA SER A 123 17.68 5.26 -15.74
C SER A 123 17.80 4.04 -16.64
N CYS A 124 16.68 3.61 -17.20
CA CYS A 124 16.66 2.52 -18.17
C CYS A 124 15.77 2.91 -19.37
N PRO A 125 15.97 2.28 -20.54
CA PRO A 125 15.04 2.45 -21.64
C PRO A 125 13.63 2.04 -21.22
N TRP A 126 12.63 2.72 -21.78
CA TRP A 126 11.24 2.34 -21.59
C TRP A 126 10.81 1.35 -22.69
N PRO A 127 10.12 0.25 -22.33
CA PRO A 127 9.79 -0.17 -20.97
C PRO A 127 10.96 -0.87 -20.24
N PRO A 128 11.09 -0.70 -18.91
CA PRO A 128 11.98 -1.52 -18.09
C PRO A 128 11.62 -3.00 -18.18
N THR A 129 12.64 -3.85 -18.33
CA THR A 129 12.50 -5.31 -18.34
C THR A 129 12.90 -5.91 -16.98
N SER A 130 12.87 -7.24 -16.86
CA SER A 130 13.35 -7.96 -15.67
C SER A 130 14.82 -7.66 -15.34
N GLU A 131 15.63 -7.29 -16.34
CA GLU A 131 17.02 -6.87 -16.14
C GLU A 131 17.13 -5.54 -15.40
N ASN A 132 16.09 -4.69 -15.46
CA ASN A 132 16.07 -3.40 -14.78
C ASN A 132 15.33 -3.46 -13.44
N VAL A 133 14.64 -4.56 -13.16
CA VAL A 133 13.87 -4.79 -11.94
C VAL A 133 14.57 -5.83 -11.08
N ASN A 134 15.71 -5.45 -10.50
CA ASN A 134 16.47 -6.33 -9.61
C ASN A 134 17.03 -5.56 -8.40
N VAL A 135 17.71 -6.28 -7.50
CA VAL A 135 18.26 -5.73 -6.25
C VAL A 135 19.40 -4.75 -6.53
N THR A 136 20.25 -5.02 -7.52
CA THR A 136 21.38 -4.15 -7.90
C THR A 136 20.88 -2.80 -8.42
N GLU A 137 19.90 -2.79 -9.32
CA GLU A 137 19.26 -1.55 -9.80
C GLU A 137 18.45 -0.85 -8.70
N SER A 138 17.95 -1.59 -7.72
CA SER A 138 17.32 -0.98 -6.54
C SER A 138 18.31 -0.17 -5.70
N GLN A 139 19.59 -0.56 -5.67
CA GLN A 139 20.64 0.19 -4.98
C GLN A 139 20.98 1.48 -5.76
N THR A 140 21.02 1.46 -7.09
CA THR A 140 21.38 2.65 -7.89
C THR A 140 20.42 3.83 -7.70
N VAL A 141 19.15 3.56 -7.37
CA VAL A 141 18.11 4.58 -7.12
C VAL A 141 17.97 4.98 -5.65
N VAL A 142 18.74 4.39 -4.72
CA VAL A 142 18.65 4.64 -3.28
C VAL A 142 19.94 5.29 -2.78
N PRO A 143 19.89 6.52 -2.21
CA PRO A 143 21.08 7.14 -1.62
C PRO A 143 21.60 6.34 -0.43
N ILE A 144 22.92 6.16 -0.38
CA ILE A 144 23.62 5.45 0.73
C ILE A 144 23.22 6.03 2.09
N GLY A 145 23.19 7.37 2.21
CA GLY A 145 22.81 8.03 3.47
C GLY A 145 21.39 7.73 3.93
N LEU A 146 20.44 7.50 3.01
CA LEU A 146 19.08 7.09 3.36
C LEU A 146 19.05 5.64 3.84
N TYR A 147 19.74 4.76 3.12
CA TYR A 147 19.81 3.35 3.45
C TYR A 147 20.46 3.12 4.81
N ASN A 148 21.62 3.75 5.04
CA ASN A 148 22.37 3.61 6.28
C ASN A 148 21.54 4.15 7.46
N LEU A 149 20.87 5.29 7.27
CA LEU A 149 19.96 5.83 8.29
C LEU A 149 18.83 4.85 8.64
N LEU A 150 18.14 4.28 7.66
CA LEU A 150 17.08 3.31 7.95
C LEU A 150 17.65 2.07 8.64
N SER A 151 18.83 1.61 8.23
CA SER A 151 19.52 0.46 8.84
C SER A 151 19.86 0.71 10.31
N TRP A 152 20.29 1.93 10.66
CA TRP A 152 20.51 2.32 12.05
C TRP A 152 19.20 2.48 12.84
N ILE A 153 18.15 3.02 12.23
CA ILE A 153 16.82 3.16 12.88
C ILE A 153 16.25 1.79 13.29
N ILE A 154 16.44 0.76 12.46
CA ILE A 154 15.95 -0.59 12.76
C ILE A 154 16.91 -1.42 13.63
N GLY A 155 18.09 -0.88 13.98
CA GLY A 155 19.08 -1.57 14.82
C GLY A 155 19.78 -2.74 14.14
N SER A 156 19.88 -2.76 12.81
CA SER A 156 20.57 -3.84 12.08
C SER A 156 22.09 -3.71 12.10
N THR A 157 22.60 -2.57 12.56
CA THR A 157 24.02 -2.28 12.71
C THR A 157 24.19 -1.09 13.66
N GLU A 158 25.24 -1.12 14.46
CA GLU A 158 25.61 -0.02 15.36
C GLU A 158 26.82 0.78 14.83
N GLU A 159 27.49 0.27 13.79
CA GLU A 159 28.70 0.89 13.26
C GLU A 159 28.37 1.89 12.13
N PRO A 160 28.83 3.15 12.25
CA PRO A 160 28.63 4.14 11.20
C PRO A 160 29.57 3.89 10.02
N THR A 161 29.01 3.90 8.81
CA THR A 161 29.76 3.84 7.55
C THR A 161 29.32 5.01 6.66
N LEU A 162 30.25 5.60 5.92
CA LEU A 162 30.06 6.91 5.26
C LEU A 162 30.00 6.82 3.73
N ASP A 163 30.53 5.75 3.17
CA ASP A 163 30.94 5.62 1.78
C ASP A 163 30.36 4.38 1.08
N HIS A 164 29.80 3.44 1.83
CA HIS A 164 29.11 2.27 1.29
C HIS A 164 27.84 1.94 2.09
N TYR A 165 26.99 1.08 1.53
CA TYR A 165 25.86 0.50 2.25
C TYR A 165 26.35 -0.28 3.46
N VAL A 166 25.63 -0.20 4.59
CA VAL A 166 25.96 -1.06 5.72
C VAL A 166 25.70 -2.52 5.35
N ASN A 167 26.58 -3.41 5.81
CA ASN A 167 26.41 -4.84 5.66
C ASN A 167 25.39 -5.36 6.68
N ILE A 168 24.27 -5.89 6.19
CA ILE A 168 23.19 -6.46 7.00
C ILE A 168 22.66 -7.72 6.30
N ASP A 169 21.98 -8.60 7.03
CA ASP A 169 21.42 -9.84 6.47
C ASP A 169 20.52 -9.60 5.24
N ASP A 170 20.60 -10.49 4.24
CA ASP A 170 19.92 -10.35 2.94
C ASP A 170 18.40 -10.12 3.06
N ASP A 171 17.75 -10.83 3.97
CA ASP A 171 16.30 -10.70 4.23
C ASP A 171 15.93 -9.31 4.75
N VAL A 172 16.81 -8.71 5.55
CA VAL A 172 16.64 -7.35 6.09
C VAL A 172 17.03 -6.34 5.02
N HIS A 173 18.10 -6.60 4.26
CA HIS A 173 18.56 -5.78 3.14
C HIS A 173 17.44 -5.49 2.14
N LEU A 174 16.71 -6.53 1.71
CA LEU A 174 15.58 -6.40 0.78
C LEU A 174 14.46 -5.52 1.35
N LYS A 175 14.14 -5.67 2.63
CA LYS A 175 13.09 -4.87 3.30
C LYS A 175 13.50 -3.41 3.42
N VAL A 176 14.75 -3.14 3.82
CA VAL A 176 15.29 -1.77 3.92
C VAL A 176 15.33 -1.10 2.55
N LEU A 177 15.82 -1.79 1.52
CA LEU A 177 15.80 -1.26 0.15
C LEU A 177 14.38 -0.97 -0.32
N SER A 178 13.44 -1.86 -0.01
CA SER A 178 12.02 -1.67 -0.35
C SER A 178 11.46 -0.39 0.28
N VAL A 179 11.72 -0.13 1.56
CA VAL A 179 11.26 1.10 2.24
C VAL A 179 11.99 2.34 1.71
N CYS A 180 13.30 2.24 1.43
CA CYS A 180 14.06 3.34 0.83
C CYS A 180 13.46 3.77 -0.51
N GLN A 181 13.11 2.80 -1.36
CA GLN A 181 12.50 3.05 -2.66
C GLN A 181 11.13 3.74 -2.53
N ASP A 182 10.32 3.37 -1.54
CA ASP A 182 9.06 4.06 -1.26
C ASP A 182 9.30 5.53 -0.87
N ILE A 183 10.32 5.80 -0.05
CA ILE A 183 10.71 7.17 0.34
C ILE A 183 11.19 7.97 -0.88
N VAL A 184 12.03 7.40 -1.74
CA VAL A 184 12.51 8.04 -2.97
C VAL A 184 11.34 8.37 -3.90
N TYR A 185 10.45 7.40 -4.12
CA TYR A 185 9.26 7.56 -4.94
C TYR A 185 8.35 8.66 -4.38
N LEU A 186 8.07 8.64 -3.07
CA LEU A 186 7.24 9.64 -2.39
C LEU A 186 7.87 11.04 -2.41
N ALA A 187 9.16 11.17 -2.10
CA ALA A 187 9.88 12.45 -2.12
C ALA A 187 9.88 13.09 -3.50
N SER A 188 9.88 12.27 -4.56
CA SER A 188 9.77 12.73 -5.94
C SER A 188 8.33 13.01 -6.39
N LYS A 189 7.32 12.74 -5.55
CA LYS A 189 5.90 12.77 -5.89
C LYS A 189 5.55 11.86 -7.09
N GLY A 190 6.20 10.70 -7.14
CA GLY A 190 6.04 9.71 -8.20
C GLY A 190 6.72 10.04 -9.53
N ARG A 191 7.51 11.13 -9.61
CA ARG A 191 8.24 11.49 -10.84
C ARG A 191 9.47 10.60 -11.08
N LYS A 192 10.14 10.17 -10.02
CA LYS A 192 11.26 9.22 -10.08
C LYS A 192 10.69 7.83 -9.86
N GLN A 193 10.58 7.05 -10.93
CA GLN A 193 10.18 5.64 -10.83
C GLN A 193 11.29 4.85 -10.15
N THR A 194 10.90 3.85 -9.36
CA THR A 194 11.80 2.89 -8.72
C THR A 194 11.46 1.47 -9.18
N PRO A 195 12.42 0.52 -9.17
CA PRO A 195 12.14 -0.88 -9.47
C PRO A 195 10.94 -1.41 -8.69
N LYS A 196 10.87 -1.17 -7.38
CA LYS A 196 9.74 -1.57 -6.53
C LYS A 196 8.43 -0.92 -6.99
N SER A 197 8.40 0.38 -7.26
CA SER A 197 7.14 1.08 -7.55
C SER A 197 6.48 0.51 -8.81
N LEU A 198 7.27 0.21 -9.83
CA LEU A 198 6.80 -0.39 -11.08
C LEU A 198 6.46 -1.87 -10.92
N ALA A 199 7.37 -2.66 -10.34
CA ALA A 199 7.21 -4.10 -10.23
C ALA A 199 6.03 -4.51 -9.34
N LEU A 200 5.85 -3.83 -8.21
CA LEU A 200 4.73 -4.09 -7.32
C LEU A 200 3.40 -3.75 -8.01
N GLY A 201 3.34 -2.60 -8.69
CA GLY A 201 2.14 -2.18 -9.41
C GLY A 201 1.77 -3.16 -10.54
N LEU A 202 2.76 -3.55 -11.34
CA LEU A 202 2.60 -4.52 -12.44
C LEU A 202 2.16 -5.89 -11.92
N THR A 203 2.85 -6.41 -10.90
CA THR A 203 2.52 -7.71 -10.28
C THR A 203 1.10 -7.71 -9.73
N VAL A 204 0.70 -6.69 -8.97
CA VAL A 204 -0.66 -6.60 -8.41
C VAL A 204 -1.71 -6.51 -9.51
N ARG A 205 -1.43 -5.79 -10.59
CA ARG A 205 -2.31 -5.75 -11.76
C ARG A 205 -2.44 -7.13 -12.41
N HIS A 206 -1.33 -7.85 -12.63
CA HIS A 206 -1.36 -9.19 -13.23
C HIS A 206 -2.10 -10.21 -12.35
N LEU A 207 -1.88 -10.17 -11.04
CA LEU A 207 -2.51 -11.11 -10.12
C LEU A 207 -4.00 -10.85 -9.88
N THR A 208 -4.42 -9.58 -9.91
CA THR A 208 -5.79 -9.20 -9.47
C THR A 208 -6.65 -8.57 -10.55
N GLY A 209 -6.06 -7.98 -11.59
CA GLY A 209 -6.75 -7.13 -12.58
C GLY A 209 -7.41 -5.87 -12.01
N SER A 210 -7.27 -5.60 -10.71
CA SER A 210 -8.09 -4.60 -10.01
C SER A 210 -7.42 -3.24 -9.97
N SER A 211 -7.93 -2.31 -10.77
CA SER A 211 -7.52 -0.89 -10.73
C SER A 211 -7.73 -0.24 -9.36
N ARG A 212 -8.70 -0.72 -8.58
CA ARG A 212 -8.97 -0.24 -7.22
C ARG A 212 -7.85 -0.60 -6.24
N ILE A 213 -7.30 -1.81 -6.34
CA ILE A 213 -6.21 -2.26 -5.46
C ILE A 213 -4.92 -1.51 -5.81
N VAL A 214 -4.58 -1.41 -7.10
CA VAL A 214 -3.41 -0.65 -7.55
C VAL A 214 -3.54 0.83 -7.14
N SER A 215 -4.72 1.44 -7.32
CA SER A 215 -4.96 2.82 -6.90
C SER A 215 -4.90 3.00 -5.38
N LEU A 216 -5.27 1.98 -4.59
CA LEU A 216 -5.10 2.02 -3.14
C LEU A 216 -3.62 2.03 -2.76
N LEU A 217 -2.82 1.11 -3.31
CA LEU A 217 -1.39 1.01 -3.04
C LEU A 217 -0.62 2.26 -3.50
N ASN A 218 -0.98 2.81 -4.66
CA ASN A 218 -0.41 4.06 -5.15
C ASN A 218 -0.71 5.24 -4.21
N ARG A 219 -1.94 5.37 -3.71
CA ARG A 219 -2.30 6.41 -2.73
C ARG A 219 -1.56 6.29 -1.41
N LEU A 220 -1.17 5.07 -1.02
CA LEU A 220 -0.32 4.81 0.13
C LEU A 220 1.19 5.03 -0.16
N GLY A 221 1.55 5.32 -1.42
CA GLY A 221 2.93 5.60 -1.83
C GLY A 221 3.76 4.37 -2.17
N HIS A 222 3.17 3.17 -2.24
CA HIS A 222 3.91 1.91 -2.41
C HIS A 222 4.16 1.50 -3.87
N CYS A 223 3.36 2.01 -4.81
CA CYS A 223 3.51 1.63 -6.23
C CYS A 223 3.22 2.78 -7.19
N ALA A 224 3.56 2.56 -8.46
CA ALA A 224 3.22 3.43 -9.57
C ALA A 224 1.70 3.55 -9.76
N SER A 225 1.26 4.62 -10.43
CA SER A 225 -0.15 4.83 -10.72
C SER A 225 -0.69 3.74 -11.66
N TRP A 226 -2.01 3.54 -11.66
CA TRP A 226 -2.64 2.61 -12.60
C TRP A 226 -2.27 2.88 -14.06
N ASP A 227 -2.25 4.16 -14.46
CA ASP A 227 -1.93 4.55 -15.83
C ASP A 227 -0.47 4.24 -16.19
N THR A 228 0.47 4.51 -15.28
CA THR A 228 1.89 4.14 -15.48
C THR A 228 2.06 2.63 -15.58
N VAL A 229 1.36 1.86 -14.73
CA VAL A 229 1.40 0.39 -14.76
C VAL A 229 0.79 -0.15 -16.06
N LEU A 230 -0.33 0.40 -16.52
CA LEU A 230 -0.97 -0.01 -17.78
C LEU A 230 -0.09 0.33 -18.99
N SER A 231 0.53 1.50 -18.98
CA SER A 231 1.49 1.91 -20.00
C SER A 231 2.69 0.97 -20.03
N LEU A 232 3.21 0.58 -18.86
CA LEU A 232 4.32 -0.36 -18.75
C LEU A 232 3.95 -1.72 -19.36
N ASP A 233 2.82 -2.28 -18.94
CA ASP A 233 2.34 -3.56 -19.44
C ASP A 233 2.11 -3.56 -20.96
N THR A 234 1.48 -2.50 -21.47
CA THR A 234 1.23 -2.35 -22.91
C THR A 234 2.55 -2.28 -23.69
N SER A 235 3.54 -1.56 -23.15
CA SER A 235 4.85 -1.41 -23.80
C SER A 235 5.63 -2.73 -23.79
N LEU A 236 5.57 -3.50 -22.69
CA LEU A 236 6.17 -4.84 -22.61
C LEU A 236 5.52 -5.81 -23.61
N ALA A 237 4.19 -5.77 -23.75
CA ALA A 237 3.49 -6.54 -24.76
C ALA A 237 3.90 -6.16 -26.19
N GLN A 238 4.11 -4.87 -26.47
CA GLN A 238 4.59 -4.43 -27.77
C GLN A 238 6.01 -4.92 -28.09
N LEU A 239 6.94 -4.88 -27.11
CA LEU A 239 8.30 -5.41 -27.30
C LEU A 239 8.27 -6.90 -27.69
N THR A 240 7.50 -7.71 -26.96
CA THR A 240 7.40 -9.15 -27.25
C THR A 240 6.82 -9.44 -28.63
N LEU A 241 5.85 -8.65 -29.11
CA LEU A 241 5.32 -8.79 -30.47
C LEU A 241 6.37 -8.47 -31.56
N VAL A 242 7.20 -7.43 -31.34
CA VAL A 242 8.28 -7.06 -32.26
C VAL A 242 9.34 -8.15 -32.31
N GLU A 243 9.76 -8.70 -31.17
CA GLU A 243 10.70 -9.81 -31.12
C GLU A 243 10.21 -11.03 -31.89
N VAL A 244 8.93 -11.41 -31.73
CA VAL A 244 8.34 -12.55 -32.46
C VAL A 244 8.31 -12.30 -33.98
N SER A 245 8.05 -11.06 -34.41
CA SER A 245 8.03 -10.69 -35.84
C SER A 245 9.40 -10.72 -36.51
N HIS A 246 10.50 -10.55 -35.76
CA HIS A 246 11.86 -10.65 -36.27
C HIS A 246 12.40 -12.09 -36.37
N HIS A 247 11.73 -13.05 -35.71
CA HIS A 247 12.11 -14.47 -35.71
C HIS A 247 11.20 -15.34 -36.61
N SER A 248 10.26 -14.72 -37.34
CA SER A 248 9.37 -15.37 -38.32
C SER A 248 9.76 -15.03 -39.75
#